data_AF-O97383-F1
#
_entry.id   AF-O97383-F1
#
_cell.length_a   1.000
_cell.length_b   1.000
_cell.length_c   1.000
_cell.angle_alpha   90.00
_cell.angle_beta   90.00
_cell.angle_gamma   90.00
#
_symmetry.space_group_name_H-M   'P 1'
#
loop_
_entity.id
_entity.type
_entity.pdbx_description
1 polymer ?
#
loop_
_entity_poly.entity_id
_entity_poly.type
_entity_poly.pdbx_seq_one_letter_code
_entity_poly.pdbx_strand_id
1 'polypeptide(L)'
;MTAFRMVWSMLLASLLMLLVASSTAPADALSPPAAGLGADHSFTKRSLFDPSCTGVFDRQLLRRLSRVCDDCFNVFREPNVATECRSNCYNNEVFRQCMEYLLPAHLHEEHRLAVQMVGK
;
A
#
# COMPACT_ATOMS: atom_id res chain seq x y z
N MET A 1 1.99 -13.25 -30.98
CA MET A 1 1.83 -14.39 -30.03
C MET A 1 3.15 -14.87 -29.43
N THR A 2 4.26 -14.92 -30.18
CA THR A 2 5.58 -15.38 -29.69
C THR A 2 6.19 -14.51 -28.59
N ALA A 3 6.08 -13.18 -28.70
CA ALA A 3 6.64 -12.25 -27.71
C ALA A 3 6.04 -12.42 -26.30
N PHE A 4 4.73 -12.65 -26.20
CA PHE A 4 4.06 -12.85 -24.91
C PHE A 4 4.52 -14.14 -24.21
N ARG A 5 4.75 -15.21 -24.98
CA ARG A 5 5.30 -16.46 -24.46
C ARG A 5 6.73 -16.27 -23.92
N MET A 6 7.56 -15.49 -24.62
CA MET A 6 8.94 -15.19 -24.18
C MET A 6 8.95 -14.41 -22.86
N VAL A 7 8.12 -13.38 -22.72
CA VAL A 7 8.03 -12.58 -21.49
C VAL A 7 7.59 -13.44 -20.31
N TRP A 8 6.57 -14.28 -20.48
CA TRP A 8 6.10 -15.15 -19.41
C TRP A 8 7.16 -16.19 -19.00
N SER A 9 7.86 -16.79 -19.97
CA SER A 9 8.97 -17.70 -19.65
C SER A 9 10.11 -17.01 -18.88
N MET A 10 10.44 -15.75 -19.21
CA MET A 10 11.47 -14.99 -18.49
C MET A 10 11.04 -14.65 -17.06
N LEU A 11 9.77 -14.30 -16.85
CA LEU A 11 9.22 -14.04 -15.53
C LEU A 11 9.19 -15.30 -14.66
N LEU A 12 8.79 -16.44 -15.23
CA LEU A 12 8.79 -17.73 -14.53
C LEU A 12 10.21 -18.17 -14.17
N ALA A 13 11.18 -18.02 -15.08
CA ALA A 13 12.58 -18.35 -14.81
C ALA A 13 13.18 -17.46 -13.70
N SER A 14 12.85 -16.17 -13.70
CA SER A 14 13.30 -15.23 -12.66
C SER A 14 12.71 -15.59 -11.28
N LEU A 15 11.41 -15.91 -11.23
CA LEU A 15 10.75 -16.33 -10.00
C LEU A 15 11.32 -17.66 -9.47
N LEU A 16 11.62 -18.62 -10.36
CA LEU A 16 12.24 -19.89 -9.99
C LEU A 16 13.66 -19.69 -9.43
N MET A 17 14.46 -18.80 -10.04
CA MET A 17 15.80 -18.47 -9.55
C MET A 17 15.77 -17.80 -8.16
N LEU A 18 14.78 -16.92 -7.90
CA LEU A 18 14.58 -16.31 -6.58
C LEU A 18 14.18 -17.35 -5.51
N LEU A 19 13.38 -18.35 -5.87
CA LEU A 19 12.99 -19.45 -4.97
C LEU A 19 14.14 -20.42 -4.67
N VAL A 20 15.00 -20.69 -5.66
CA VAL A 20 16.21 -21.51 -5.45
C VAL A 20 17.25 -20.77 -4.61
N ALA A 21 17.41 -19.45 -4.81
CA ALA A 21 18.34 -18.64 -4.01
C ALA A 21 17.92 -18.53 -2.53
N SER A 22 16.63 -18.60 -2.22
CA SER A 22 16.12 -18.54 -0.85
C SER A 22 16.18 -19.88 -0.11
N SER A 23 16.45 -20.99 -0.81
CA SER A 23 16.57 -22.34 -0.20
C SER A 23 18.01 -22.74 0.12
N THR A 24 19.01 -21.93 -0.25
CA THR A 24 20.42 -22.10 0.12
C THR A 24 20.90 -21.00 1.07
N ALA A 25 20.19 -20.78 2.19
CA ALA A 25 20.73 -20.02 3.31
C ALA A 25 21.28 -21.03 4.34
N PRO A 26 22.60 -21.11 4.56
CA PRO A 26 23.15 -21.97 5.59
C PRO A 26 22.78 -21.37 6.96
N ALA A 27 22.13 -22.18 7.79
CA ALA A 27 22.18 -21.99 9.23
C ALA A 27 23.65 -22.20 9.68
N ASP A 28 24.08 -21.48 10.72
CA ASP A 28 25.43 -21.48 11.31
C ASP A 28 26.47 -20.57 10.66
N ALA A 29 26.50 -19.31 11.13
CA ALA A 29 27.68 -18.57 11.57
C ALA A 29 27.38 -17.08 11.54
N LEU A 30 27.28 -16.43 12.72
CA LEU A 30 27.79 -15.08 13.00
C LEU A 30 27.30 -14.65 14.39
N SER A 31 28.26 -14.63 15.31
CA SER A 31 28.15 -14.26 16.73
C SER A 31 27.49 -12.90 16.98
N PRO A 32 26.78 -12.72 18.11
CA PRO A 32 26.25 -11.42 18.51
C PRO A 32 27.34 -10.60 19.24
N PRO A 33 27.59 -9.33 18.88
CA PRO A 33 28.28 -8.41 19.76
C PRO A 33 27.27 -7.85 20.77
N ALA A 34 27.48 -8.16 22.05
CA ALA A 34 26.82 -7.48 23.15
C ALA A 34 27.46 -6.09 23.33
N ALA A 35 26.84 -5.04 22.78
CA ALA A 35 27.16 -3.65 23.10
C ALA A 35 25.99 -2.72 22.76
N GLY A 36 25.53 -1.95 23.76
CA GLY A 36 24.73 -0.73 23.57
C GLY A 36 23.22 -0.96 23.50
N LEU A 37 22.50 -0.75 24.60
CA LEU A 37 21.88 0.55 24.92
C LEU A 37 20.81 0.98 23.89
N GLY A 38 19.56 0.66 24.21
CA GLY A 38 18.42 1.54 24.05
C GLY A 38 18.07 1.99 22.63
N ALA A 39 17.15 1.27 22.00
CA ALA A 39 16.12 1.89 21.19
C ALA A 39 14.97 0.89 21.02
N ASP A 40 14.06 0.90 22.00
CA ASP A 40 12.64 0.62 21.77
C ASP A 40 12.15 1.60 20.70
N HIS A 41 12.43 1.31 19.43
CA HIS A 41 11.69 1.88 18.32
C HIS A 41 10.34 1.16 18.29
N SER A 42 9.51 1.48 19.29
CA SER A 42 8.09 1.63 19.06
C SER A 42 7.98 2.49 17.82
N PHE A 43 7.67 1.85 16.69
CA PHE A 43 7.21 2.55 15.51
C PHE A 43 6.02 3.37 15.97
N THR A 44 6.27 4.63 16.29
CA THR A 44 5.28 5.68 16.24
C THR A 44 4.92 5.77 14.77
N LYS A 45 4.12 4.79 14.32
CA LYS A 45 3.21 4.93 13.19
C LYS A 45 2.47 6.21 13.56
N ARG A 46 2.87 7.34 12.94
CA ARG A 46 1.96 8.47 12.80
C ARG A 46 0.64 7.84 12.43
N SER A 47 -0.35 8.00 13.29
CA SER A 47 -1.67 7.43 13.04
C SER A 47 -2.06 7.81 11.62
N LEU A 48 -2.04 6.84 10.70
CA LEU A 48 -2.55 6.99 9.33
C LEU A 48 -4.08 7.10 9.33
N PHE A 49 -4.66 7.18 10.52
CA PHE A 49 -6.07 7.13 10.82
C PHE A 49 -6.44 8.45 11.47
N ASP A 50 -7.34 9.18 10.82
CA ASP A 50 -8.06 10.29 11.42
C ASP A 50 -8.93 9.70 12.55
N PRO A 51 -8.81 10.18 13.81
CA PRO A 51 -9.67 9.74 14.90
C PRO A 51 -11.17 9.99 14.66
N SER A 52 -11.52 10.79 13.64
CA SER A 52 -12.89 10.97 13.15
C SER A 52 -13.49 9.71 12.53
N CYS A 53 -12.64 8.73 12.17
CA CYS A 53 -13.09 7.43 11.71
C CYS A 53 -13.34 6.51 12.89
N THR A 54 -14.58 6.52 13.35
CA THR A 54 -15.09 5.66 14.43
C THR A 54 -15.70 4.40 13.83
N GLY A 55 -15.03 3.25 13.95
CA GLY A 55 -15.52 2.01 13.34
C GLY A 55 -14.52 0.84 13.38
N VAL A 56 -15.05 -0.37 13.25
CA VAL A 56 -14.26 -1.58 13.00
C VAL A 56 -13.75 -1.48 11.56
N PHE A 57 -12.55 -0.93 11.40
CA PHE A 57 -11.92 -0.76 10.10
C PHE A 57 -10.95 -1.89 9.82
N ASP A 58 -11.18 -2.61 8.72
CA ASP A 58 -10.19 -3.53 8.18
C ASP A 58 -8.89 -2.78 7.90
N ARG A 59 -7.84 -3.11 8.67
CA ARG A 59 -6.50 -2.52 8.50
C ARG A 59 -5.97 -2.66 7.08
N GLN A 60 -6.43 -3.67 6.35
CA GLN A 60 -6.08 -3.88 4.95
C GLN A 60 -6.78 -2.87 4.03
N LEU A 61 -8.03 -2.53 4.31
CA LEU A 61 -8.80 -1.57 3.52
C LEU A 61 -8.22 -0.16 3.65
N LEU A 62 -7.94 0.30 4.86
CA LEU A 62 -7.38 1.63 5.06
C LEU A 62 -5.96 1.74 4.50
N ARG A 63 -5.19 0.64 4.49
CA ARG A 63 -3.89 0.57 3.78
C ARG A 63 -4.02 0.64 2.26
N ARG A 64 -5.18 0.27 1.70
CA ARG A 64 -5.46 0.45 0.26
C ARG A 64 -5.88 1.89 -0.01
N LEU A 65 -6.78 2.44 0.81
CA LEU A 65 -7.27 3.82 0.66
C LEU A 65 -6.14 4.86 0.84
N SER A 66 -5.27 4.67 1.84
CA SER A 66 -4.10 5.56 2.04
C SER A 66 -3.15 5.56 0.84
N ARG A 67 -2.95 4.42 0.17
CA ARG A 67 -2.14 4.34 -1.05
C ARG A 67 -2.71 5.18 -2.18
N VAL A 68 -4.03 5.19 -2.37
CA VAL A 68 -4.67 6.07 -3.37
C VAL A 68 -4.35 7.55 -3.09
N CYS A 69 -4.40 7.99 -1.83
CA CYS A 69 -4.05 9.36 -1.47
C CYS A 69 -2.56 9.67 -1.69
N ASP A 70 -1.67 8.71 -1.41
CA ASP A 70 -0.23 8.87 -1.62
C ASP A 70 0.11 8.95 -3.13
N ASP A 71 -0.53 8.11 -3.93
CA ASP A 71 -0.39 8.12 -5.39
C ASP A 71 -0.96 9.43 -5.97
N CYS A 72 -2.05 9.94 -5.41
CA CYS A 72 -2.70 11.17 -5.87
C CYS A 72 -1.84 12.40 -5.55
N PHE A 73 -1.27 12.43 -4.35
CA PHE A 73 -0.31 13.44 -3.95
C PHE A 73 0.88 13.52 -4.92
N ASN A 74 1.37 12.37 -5.40
CA ASN A 74 2.48 12.35 -6.36
C ASN A 74 2.11 12.97 -7.72
N VAL A 75 0.83 12.92 -8.11
CA VAL A 75 0.32 13.52 -9.36
C VAL A 75 0.18 15.03 -9.22
N PHE A 76 -0.50 15.52 -8.18
CA PHE A 76 -0.78 16.96 -8.01
C PHE A 76 0.39 17.75 -7.40
N ARG A 77 1.29 17.08 -6.66
CA ARG A 77 2.39 17.70 -5.90
C ARG A 77 1.95 18.74 -4.86
N GLU A 78 0.70 18.66 -4.41
CA GLU A 78 0.13 19.56 -3.41
C GLU A 78 -0.04 18.85 -2.06
N PRO A 79 0.67 19.27 -1.00
CA PRO A 79 0.66 18.56 0.29
C PRO A 79 -0.72 18.58 0.99
N ASN A 80 -1.54 19.57 0.66
CA ASN A 80 -2.90 19.68 1.18
C ASN A 80 -3.80 18.55 0.66
N VAL A 81 -3.58 18.09 -0.59
CA VAL A 81 -4.35 16.99 -1.21
C VAL A 81 -4.21 15.72 -0.40
N ALA A 82 -3.01 15.38 0.08
CA ALA A 82 -2.80 14.17 0.90
C ALA A 82 -3.57 14.21 2.22
N THR A 83 -3.67 15.39 2.83
CA THR A 83 -4.36 15.58 4.12
C THR A 83 -5.87 15.58 3.91
N GLU A 84 -6.35 16.33 2.92
CA GLU A 84 -7.77 16.43 2.57
C GLU A 84 -8.32 15.10 2.07
N CYS A 85 -7.55 14.36 1.27
CA CYS A 85 -7.92 13.03 0.77
C CYS A 85 -8.23 12.04 1.91
N ARG A 86 -7.53 12.14 3.05
CA ARG A 86 -7.73 11.28 4.23
C ARG A 86 -8.82 11.79 5.18
N SER A 87 -9.33 12.99 4.97
CA SER A 87 -10.37 13.60 5.81
C SER A 87 -11.70 12.86 5.68
N ASN A 88 -12.54 12.94 6.72
CA ASN A 88 -13.90 12.37 6.71
C ASN A 88 -13.94 10.89 6.26
N CYS A 89 -12.94 10.11 6.66
CA CYS A 89 -12.82 8.68 6.32
C CYS A 89 -12.79 8.38 4.84
N TYR A 90 -12.03 9.18 4.08
CA TYR A 90 -11.95 9.09 2.61
C TYR A 90 -13.27 9.41 1.90
N ASN A 91 -14.30 9.88 2.62
CA ASN A 91 -15.58 10.30 2.06
C ASN A 91 -15.60 11.82 1.83
N ASN A 92 -14.79 12.27 0.89
CA ASN A 92 -14.68 13.65 0.45
C ASN A 92 -14.53 13.70 -1.08
N GLU A 93 -14.69 14.89 -1.66
CA GLU A 93 -14.63 15.07 -3.12
C GLU A 93 -13.21 14.82 -3.67
N VAL A 94 -12.18 15.24 -2.94
CA VAL A 94 -10.77 15.03 -3.32
C VAL A 94 -10.45 13.56 -3.51
N PHE A 95 -10.89 12.68 -2.60
CA PHE A 95 -10.69 11.24 -2.73
C PHE A 95 -11.36 10.67 -4.00
N ARG A 96 -12.56 11.13 -4.34
CA ARG A 96 -13.26 10.70 -5.57
C ARG A 96 -12.52 11.14 -6.81
N GLN A 97 -12.09 12.40 -6.83
CA GLN A 97 -11.30 12.95 -7.92
C GLN A 97 -9.94 12.22 -8.07
N CYS A 98 -9.26 11.92 -6.96
CA CYS A 98 -8.05 11.10 -6.95
C CYS A 98 -8.29 9.71 -7.54
N MET A 99 -9.39 9.05 -7.17
CA MET A 99 -9.76 7.76 -7.76
C MET A 99 -9.99 7.87 -9.27
N GLU A 100 -10.62 8.94 -9.74
CA GLU A 100 -10.87 9.15 -11.17
C GLU A 100 -9.59 9.29 -11.99
N TYR A 101 -8.57 9.97 -11.44
CA TYR A 101 -7.28 10.16 -12.12
C TYR A 101 -6.35 8.95 -12.06
N LEU A 102 -6.39 8.18 -10.96
CA LEU A 102 -5.46 7.07 -10.73
C LEU A 102 -5.97 5.72 -11.23
N LEU A 103 -7.29 5.50 -11.24
CA LEU A 103 -7.86 4.22 -11.64
C LEU A 103 -8.30 4.32 -13.10
N PRO A 104 -7.79 3.45 -14.00
CA PRO A 104 -8.31 3.39 -15.35
C PRO A 104 -9.78 2.96 -15.30
N ALA A 105 -10.64 3.55 -16.14
CA ALA A 105 -12.12 3.47 -16.08
C ALA A 105 -12.72 2.09 -15.72
N HIS A 106 -12.08 0.99 -16.11
CA HIS A 106 -12.50 -0.38 -15.77
C HIS A 106 -12.51 -0.75 -14.27
N LEU A 107 -11.81 -0.03 -13.39
CA LEU A 107 -11.79 -0.32 -11.94
C LEU A 107 -12.80 0.51 -11.12
N HIS A 108 -13.50 1.46 -11.74
CA HIS A 108 -14.32 2.45 -11.03
C HIS A 108 -15.49 1.81 -10.28
N GLU A 109 -16.12 0.77 -10.83
CA GLU A 109 -17.29 0.13 -10.20
C GLU A 109 -16.94 -0.66 -8.93
N GLU A 110 -15.82 -1.41 -8.92
CA GLU A 110 -15.39 -2.15 -7.73
C GLU A 110 -15.04 -1.20 -6.58
N HIS A 111 -14.38 -0.08 -6.88
CA HIS A 111 -13.97 0.90 -5.89
C HIS A 111 -15.14 1.72 -5.36
N ARG A 112 -16.11 2.06 -6.21
CA ARG A 112 -17.36 2.73 -5.81
C ARG A 112 -18.18 1.89 -4.83
N LEU A 113 -18.28 0.58 -5.06
CA LEU A 113 -18.92 -0.35 -4.14
C LEU A 113 -18.16 -0.45 -2.80
N ALA A 114 -16.83 -0.47 -2.84
CA ALA A 114 -16.01 -0.49 -1.63
C ALA A 114 -16.20 0.78 -0.77
N VAL A 115 -16.31 1.97 -1.37
CA VAL A 115 -16.56 3.22 -0.64
C VAL A 115 -17.91 3.21 0.08
N GLN A 116 -18.96 2.64 -0.53
CA GLN A 116 -20.28 2.51 0.11
C GLN A 116 -20.28 1.53 1.30
N MET A 117 -19.37 0.57 1.32
CA MET A 117 -19.22 -0.36 2.45
C MET A 117 -18.50 0.26 3.66
N VAL A 118 -17.71 1.32 3.44
CA VAL A 118 -16.95 2.00 4.51
C VAL A 118 -17.74 3.14 5.16
N GLY A 119 -18.65 3.79 4.41
CA GLY A 119 -19.42 4.93 4.88
C GLY A 119 -20.88 4.61 5.22
N LYS A 120 -21.14 4.22 6.48
CA LYS A 120 -22.45 4.33 7.15
C LYS A 120 -22.27 5.07 8.47
#